data_AF-A0A1Q3ELZ5-F1
#
_entry.id   AF-A0A1Q3ELZ5-F1
#
_cell.length_a   1.000
_cell.length_b   1.000
_cell.length_c   1.000
_cell.angle_alpha   90.00
_cell.angle_beta   90.00
_cell.angle_gamma   90.00
#
_symmetry.space_group_name_H-M   'P 1'
#
loop_
_entity.id
_entity.type
_entity.pdbx_description
1 polymer ?
#
loop_
_entity_poly.entity_id
_entity_poly.type
_entity_poly.pdbx_seq_one_letter_code
_entity_poly.pdbx_strand_id
1 'polypeptide(L)'
;MSVDSASPDTVSGVNFNTIATPHFGLVKYNSFFSAISRILGPKLLSRTGEQFYCVDKWGKSGRPLLDVMSDPNLIFFQSMAQFKHVRIYANALNDLTVPYVTAAIETEDPFAEYETNGLQIEYRSGHHPILSSYTLPSSLPPKSR
;
A
#
# COMPACT_ATOMS: atom_id res chain seq x y z
N MET A 1 48.58 -20.14 -17.30
CA MET A 1 47.22 -19.85 -17.78
C MET A 1 46.55 -19.10 -16.65
N SER A 2 46.57 -17.77 -16.70
CA SER A 2 46.02 -16.91 -15.65
C SER A 2 44.50 -16.95 -15.79
N VAL A 3 43.82 -17.37 -14.74
CA VAL A 3 42.37 -17.32 -14.65
C VAL A 3 42.04 -15.88 -14.26
N ASP A 4 41.56 -15.09 -15.21
CA ASP A 4 40.99 -13.77 -14.92
C ASP A 4 39.76 -13.98 -14.03
N SER A 5 39.89 -13.67 -12.74
CA SER A 5 38.75 -13.57 -11.84
C SER A 5 38.01 -12.28 -12.21
N ALA A 6 37.06 -12.37 -13.14
CA ALA A 6 36.12 -11.29 -13.40
C ALA A 6 35.49 -10.87 -12.05
N SER A 7 35.77 -9.63 -11.64
CA SER A 7 35.04 -8.97 -10.55
C SER A 7 33.56 -9.15 -10.83
N PRO A 8 32.73 -9.62 -9.86
CA PRO A 8 31.32 -9.84 -10.11
C PRO A 8 30.71 -8.56 -10.69
N ASP A 9 30.01 -8.70 -11.82
CA ASP A 9 29.32 -7.59 -12.47
C ASP A 9 28.50 -6.82 -11.43
N THR A 10 28.60 -5.50 -11.46
CA THR A 10 27.92 -4.64 -10.48
C THR A 10 26.41 -4.72 -10.73
N VAL A 11 25.71 -5.58 -9.99
CA VAL A 11 24.25 -5.71 -10.06
C VAL A 11 23.62 -4.50 -9.39
N SER A 12 22.68 -3.82 -10.08
CA SER A 12 21.95 -2.68 -9.53
C SER A 12 20.44 -2.86 -9.67
N GLY A 13 19.71 -2.52 -8.60
CA GLY A 13 18.25 -2.51 -8.60
C GLY A 13 17.70 -1.37 -9.46
N VAL A 14 16.87 -1.69 -10.45
CA VAL A 14 16.27 -0.67 -11.34
C VAL A 14 14.87 -0.30 -10.90
N ASN A 15 13.97 -1.26 -10.78
CA ASN A 15 12.56 -1.01 -10.47
C ASN A 15 12.13 -1.83 -9.25
N PHE A 16 11.56 -1.16 -8.26
CA PHE A 16 10.80 -1.75 -7.17
C PHE A 16 9.35 -1.30 -7.32
N ASN A 17 8.45 -2.23 -7.67
CA ASN A 17 7.05 -1.94 -7.88
C ASN A 17 6.24 -2.62 -6.78
N THR A 18 5.36 -1.88 -6.13
CA THR A 18 4.46 -2.41 -5.10
C THR A 18 3.02 -2.24 -5.56
N ILE A 19 2.19 -3.26 -5.34
CA ILE A 19 0.82 -3.30 -5.84
C ILE A 19 -0.08 -3.63 -4.65
N ALA A 20 -1.07 -2.78 -4.37
CA ALA A 20 -2.02 -2.95 -3.27
C ALA A 20 -1.32 -3.37 -1.94
N THR A 21 -0.22 -2.68 -1.60
CA THR A 21 0.64 -3.06 -0.48
C THR A 21 0.45 -2.07 0.69
N PRO A 22 -0.02 -2.50 1.87
CA PRO A 22 -0.17 -1.62 3.03
C PRO A 22 1.19 -1.37 3.71
N HIS A 23 2.00 -0.47 3.15
CA HIS A 23 3.41 -0.27 3.53
C HIS A 23 3.64 0.05 5.01
N PHE A 24 2.67 0.69 5.65
CA PHE A 24 2.71 1.07 7.08
C PHE A 24 1.58 0.41 7.88
N GLY A 25 1.00 -0.67 7.34
CA GLY A 25 -0.12 -1.38 7.92
C GLY A 25 -1.47 -0.74 7.62
N LEU A 26 -2.52 -1.30 8.20
CA LEU A 26 -3.89 -0.82 8.05
C LEU A 26 -4.18 0.29 9.07
N VAL A 27 -4.70 1.42 8.57
CA VAL A 27 -5.12 2.56 9.39
C VAL A 27 -6.28 2.16 10.29
N LYS A 28 -6.29 2.71 11.49
CA LYS A 28 -7.36 2.53 12.47
C LYS A 28 -8.31 3.72 12.34
N TYR A 29 -9.54 3.46 11.89
CA TYR A 29 -10.59 4.48 11.85
C TYR A 29 -11.45 4.39 13.10
N ASN A 30 -11.98 5.52 13.55
CA ASN A 30 -12.92 5.56 14.67
C ASN A 30 -14.35 5.20 14.21
N SER A 31 -14.49 4.04 13.55
CA SER A 31 -15.76 3.53 13.04
C SER A 31 -16.02 2.11 13.55
N PHE A 32 -17.29 1.75 13.67
CA PHE A 32 -17.70 0.43 14.15
C PHE A 32 -17.15 -0.71 13.27
N PHE A 33 -17.21 -0.54 11.95
CA PHE A 33 -16.67 -1.52 11.00
C PHE A 33 -15.14 -1.65 11.11
N SER A 34 -14.42 -0.54 11.30
CA SER A 34 -12.96 -0.58 11.52
C SER A 34 -12.61 -1.24 12.84
N ALA A 35 -13.44 -1.07 13.88
CA ALA A 35 -13.24 -1.74 15.16
C ALA A 35 -13.40 -3.26 15.03
N ILE A 36 -14.42 -3.72 14.29
CA ILE A 36 -14.65 -5.14 14.01
C ILE A 36 -13.53 -5.73 13.15
N SER A 37 -13.16 -5.05 12.06
CA SER A 37 -12.11 -5.54 11.15
C SER A 37 -10.76 -5.66 11.87
N ARG A 38 -10.45 -4.78 12.83
CA ARG A 38 -9.25 -4.88 13.66
C ARG A 38 -9.25 -6.09 14.60
N ILE A 39 -10.41 -6.53 15.06
CA ILE A 39 -10.53 -7.69 15.97
C ILE A 39 -10.45 -9.00 15.18
N LEU A 40 -11.12 -9.06 14.04
CA LEU A 40 -11.26 -10.28 13.25
C LEU A 40 -10.16 -10.43 12.19
N GLY A 41 -9.76 -9.34 11.55
CA GLY A 41 -8.79 -9.28 10.45
C GLY A 41 -7.46 -9.97 10.75
N PRO A 42 -6.82 -9.74 11.91
CA PRO A 42 -5.58 -10.44 12.26
C PRO A 42 -5.69 -11.96 12.28
N LYS A 43 -6.89 -12.49 12.62
CA LYS A 43 -7.13 -13.92 12.76
C LYS A 43 -7.66 -14.57 11.48
N LEU A 44 -8.41 -13.82 10.67
CA LEU A 44 -9.06 -14.34 9.47
C LEU A 44 -8.12 -14.42 8.27
N LEU A 45 -7.06 -13.62 8.22
CA LEU A 45 -6.08 -13.60 7.12
C LEU A 45 -4.77 -14.31 7.46
N SER A 46 -4.76 -15.17 8.49
CA SER A 46 -3.58 -15.89 8.95
C SER A 46 -2.40 -14.93 9.22
N ARG A 47 -1.17 -15.31 8.87
CA ARG A 47 0.05 -14.51 9.09
C ARG A 47 -0.02 -13.11 8.45
N THR A 48 -0.59 -13.01 7.25
CA THR A 48 -0.73 -11.72 6.56
C THR A 48 -1.67 -10.79 7.31
N GLY A 49 -2.72 -11.33 7.94
CA GLY A 49 -3.60 -10.58 8.82
C GLY A 49 -2.85 -9.94 9.97
N GLU A 50 -2.04 -10.71 10.69
CA GLU A 50 -1.26 -10.17 11.79
C GLU A 50 -0.29 -9.05 11.34
N GLN A 51 0.32 -9.22 10.16
CA GLN A 51 1.23 -8.24 9.57
C GLN A 51 0.52 -6.96 9.12
N PHE A 52 -0.65 -7.07 8.49
CA PHE A 52 -1.46 -5.92 8.09
C PHE A 52 -1.84 -5.04 9.27
N TYR A 53 -2.14 -5.64 10.41
CA TYR A 53 -2.51 -4.91 11.62
C TYR A 53 -1.34 -4.60 12.55
N CYS A 54 -0.10 -4.90 12.14
CA CYS A 54 1.13 -4.73 12.93
C CYS A 54 1.03 -5.38 14.33
N VAL A 55 0.42 -6.57 14.41
CA VAL A 55 0.32 -7.36 15.65
C VAL A 55 1.17 -8.63 15.62
N ASP A 56 1.86 -8.89 14.51
CA ASP A 56 2.82 -9.98 14.39
C ASP A 56 4.09 -9.69 15.20
N LYS A 57 4.91 -10.73 15.38
CA LYS A 57 6.24 -10.62 16.00
C LYS A 57 7.28 -11.15 15.03
N TRP A 58 8.09 -10.26 14.49
CA TRP A 58 9.11 -10.59 13.50
C TRP A 58 10.51 -10.67 14.10
N GLY A 59 11.20 -11.79 13.81
CA GLY A 59 12.57 -12.03 14.21
C GLY A 59 12.78 -12.00 15.74
N LYS A 60 14.02 -11.71 16.15
CA LYS A 60 14.41 -11.70 17.57
C LYS A 60 13.98 -10.44 18.32
N SER A 61 13.70 -9.35 17.62
CA SER A 61 13.31 -8.06 18.23
C SER A 61 11.90 -8.07 18.80
N GLY A 62 11.03 -8.96 18.30
CA GLY A 62 9.62 -9.00 18.65
C GLY A 62 8.79 -7.84 18.07
N ARG A 63 9.41 -6.92 17.31
CA ARG A 63 8.72 -5.84 16.58
C ARG A 63 7.86 -6.42 15.44
N PRO A 64 6.76 -5.76 15.05
CA PRO A 64 6.00 -6.12 13.86
C PRO A 64 6.86 -6.07 12.60
N LEU A 65 6.58 -6.91 11.60
CA LEU A 65 7.38 -6.96 10.37
C LEU A 65 7.45 -5.60 9.66
N LEU A 66 6.32 -4.90 9.53
CA LEU A 66 6.26 -3.61 8.83
C LEU A 66 7.03 -2.50 9.56
N ASP A 67 7.09 -2.56 10.89
CA ASP A 67 7.92 -1.67 11.71
C ASP A 67 9.42 -1.97 11.49
N VAL A 68 9.81 -3.25 11.39
CA VAL A 68 11.18 -3.63 11.05
C VAL A 68 11.57 -3.18 9.63
N MET A 69 10.65 -3.28 8.67
CA MET A 69 10.87 -2.88 7.28
C MET A 69 10.96 -1.36 7.09
N SER A 70 10.34 -0.58 7.96
CA SER A 70 10.36 0.89 7.89
C SER A 70 11.56 1.53 8.61
N ASP A 71 12.38 0.74 9.33
CA ASP A 71 13.54 1.25 10.06
C ASP A 71 14.71 1.58 9.11
N PRO A 72 15.12 2.85 8.98
CA PRO A 72 16.20 3.26 8.08
C PRO A 72 17.58 2.69 8.44
N ASN A 73 17.74 2.18 9.67
CA ASN A 73 18.98 1.57 10.12
C ASN A 73 19.08 0.08 9.77
N LEU A 74 18.01 -0.51 9.22
CA LEU A 74 17.95 -1.93 8.90
C LEU A 74 18.04 -2.18 7.39
N ILE A 75 18.50 -3.39 7.07
CA ILE A 75 18.86 -3.78 5.69
C ILE A 75 17.70 -3.67 4.70
N PHE A 76 16.46 -3.88 5.14
CA PHE A 76 15.30 -3.81 4.25
C PHE A 76 15.13 -2.41 3.68
N PHE A 77 15.06 -1.40 4.55
CA PHE A 77 14.91 -0.01 4.12
C PHE A 77 16.11 0.43 3.27
N GLN A 78 17.33 0.13 3.73
CA GLN A 78 18.56 0.46 3.01
C GLN A 78 18.65 -0.19 1.65
N SER A 79 18.15 -1.41 1.48
CA SER A 79 18.12 -2.10 0.18
C SER A 79 17.06 -1.52 -0.74
N MET A 80 15.87 -1.24 -0.20
CA MET A 80 14.78 -0.60 -0.96
C MET A 80 15.20 0.79 -1.48
N ALA A 81 15.92 1.57 -0.68
CA ALA A 81 16.41 2.90 -1.04
C ALA A 81 17.46 2.90 -2.18
N GLN A 82 18.02 1.75 -2.54
CA GLN A 82 19.01 1.63 -3.62
C GLN A 82 18.37 1.46 -5.01
N PHE A 83 17.06 1.19 -5.10
CA PHE A 83 16.39 1.06 -6.38
C PHE A 83 16.25 2.41 -7.09
N LYS A 84 16.62 2.47 -8.38
CA LYS A 84 16.51 3.70 -9.19
C LYS A 84 15.08 4.24 -9.28
N HIS A 85 14.10 3.34 -9.31
CA HIS A 85 12.69 3.67 -9.39
C HIS A 85 11.90 2.87 -8.36
N VAL A 86 11.21 3.58 -7.47
CA VAL A 86 10.19 3.03 -6.58
C VAL A 86 8.83 3.46 -7.12
N ARG A 87 7.96 2.51 -7.46
CA ARG A 87 6.62 2.80 -7.96
C ARG A 87 5.56 2.14 -7.08
N ILE A 88 4.58 2.93 -6.70
CA ILE A 88 3.45 2.51 -5.90
C ILE A 88 2.23 2.46 -6.80
N TYR A 89 1.59 1.29 -6.85
CA TYR A 89 0.32 1.08 -7.53
C TYR A 89 -0.74 0.77 -6.46
N ALA A 90 -1.58 1.76 -6.18
CA ALA A 90 -2.71 1.62 -5.28
C ALA A 90 -3.99 1.40 -6.09
N ASN A 91 -4.83 0.48 -5.63
CA ASN A 91 -6.18 0.40 -6.14
C ASN A 91 -6.98 1.58 -5.57
N ALA A 92 -7.39 2.50 -6.44
CA ALA A 92 -8.23 3.63 -6.06
C ALA A 92 -9.66 3.18 -5.70
N LEU A 93 -10.19 2.20 -6.43
CA LEU A 93 -11.59 1.76 -6.33
C LEU A 93 -11.65 0.28 -6.00
N ASN A 94 -12.69 -0.12 -5.26
CA ASN A 94 -13.08 -1.51 -5.00
C ASN A 94 -12.07 -2.38 -4.24
N ASP A 95 -11.04 -1.81 -3.63
CA ASP A 95 -10.14 -2.54 -2.72
C ASP A 95 -10.63 -2.44 -1.28
N LEU A 96 -11.35 -3.47 -0.84
CA LEU A 96 -11.87 -3.56 0.52
C LEU A 96 -10.84 -4.09 1.53
N THR A 97 -9.68 -4.55 1.06
CA THR A 97 -8.67 -5.20 1.91
C THR A 97 -7.55 -4.23 2.27
N VAL A 98 -7.11 -3.44 1.29
CA VAL A 98 -6.01 -2.47 1.43
C VAL A 98 -6.55 -1.10 1.01
N PRO A 99 -7.02 -0.27 1.98
CA PRO A 99 -7.54 1.06 1.69
C PRO A 99 -6.53 1.92 0.93
N TYR A 100 -7.02 2.84 0.10
CA TYR A 100 -6.18 3.66 -0.77
C TYR A 100 -5.06 4.37 0.01
N VAL A 101 -5.37 5.00 1.14
CA VAL A 101 -4.39 5.70 1.98
C VAL A 101 -3.20 4.83 2.37
N THR A 102 -3.40 3.52 2.60
CA THR A 102 -2.33 2.63 3.03
C THR A 102 -1.51 2.09 1.87
N ALA A 103 -2.19 1.79 0.75
CA ALA A 103 -1.51 1.40 -0.48
C ALA A 103 -0.71 2.55 -1.09
N ALA A 104 -1.27 3.76 -1.10
CA ALA A 104 -0.72 4.94 -1.77
C ALA A 104 0.27 5.73 -0.89
N ILE A 105 0.30 5.49 0.42
CA ILE A 105 1.05 6.33 1.39
C ILE A 105 0.54 7.78 1.37
N GLU A 106 -0.78 7.90 1.50
CA GLU A 106 -1.50 9.18 1.51
C GLU A 106 -2.22 9.40 2.83
N THR A 107 -2.44 10.66 3.19
CA THR A 107 -3.16 11.03 4.42
C THR A 107 -4.67 11.04 4.26
N GLU A 108 -5.16 11.16 3.02
CA GLU A 108 -6.58 11.28 2.69
C GLU A 108 -6.97 10.30 1.58
N ASP A 109 -8.21 9.82 1.63
CA ASP A 109 -8.78 8.92 0.62
C ASP A 109 -9.86 9.66 -0.19
N PRO A 110 -9.54 10.22 -1.37
CA PRO A 110 -10.54 10.88 -2.21
C PRO A 110 -11.52 9.89 -2.85
N PHE A 111 -11.20 8.59 -2.81
CA PHE A 111 -12.02 7.52 -3.36
C PHE A 111 -12.92 6.86 -2.31
N ALA A 112 -12.80 7.27 -1.05
CA ALA A 112 -13.74 6.88 -0.01
C ALA A 112 -15.15 7.29 -0.44
N GLU A 113 -16.07 6.32 -0.44
CA GLU A 113 -17.48 6.54 -0.81
C GLU A 113 -17.65 7.09 -2.24
N TYR A 114 -16.77 6.73 -3.17
CA TYR A 114 -16.81 7.21 -4.57
C TYR A 114 -18.14 6.97 -5.29
N GLU A 115 -18.94 6.00 -4.84
CA GLU A 115 -20.27 5.70 -5.38
C GLU A 115 -21.31 6.77 -5.04
N THR A 116 -21.10 7.55 -3.96
CA THR A 116 -22.11 8.46 -3.40
C THR A 116 -21.62 9.90 -3.22
N ASN A 117 -20.30 10.12 -3.18
CA ASN A 117 -19.71 11.44 -2.95
C ASN A 117 -19.70 12.35 -4.21
N GLY A 118 -20.09 11.81 -5.37
CA GLY A 118 -20.13 12.53 -6.64
C GLY A 118 -18.77 12.64 -7.35
N LEU A 119 -17.80 11.80 -6.98
CA LEU A 119 -16.48 11.75 -7.60
C LEU A 119 -16.60 11.51 -9.11
N GLN A 120 -16.01 12.40 -9.89
CA GLN A 120 -15.88 12.23 -11.32
C GLN A 120 -14.55 11.54 -11.60
N ILE A 121 -14.57 10.43 -12.34
CA ILE A 121 -13.41 9.62 -12.63
C ILE A 121 -13.24 9.51 -14.13
N GLU A 122 -12.04 9.80 -14.61
CA GLU A 122 -11.66 9.54 -15.99
C GLU A 122 -10.75 8.32 -16.05
N TYR A 123 -11.04 7.42 -16.98
CA TYR A 123 -10.21 6.25 -17.25
C TYR A 123 -9.34 6.50 -18.47
N ARG A 124 -8.14 5.92 -18.44
CA ARG A 124 -7.22 5.99 -19.56
C ARG A 124 -7.83 5.29 -20.79
N SER A 125 -7.82 5.99 -21.93
CA SER A 125 -8.31 5.44 -23.20
C SER A 125 -7.60 4.12 -23.54
N GLY A 126 -8.39 3.10 -23.88
CA GLY A 126 -7.92 1.74 -24.18
C GLY A 126 -7.47 0.90 -22.97
N HIS A 127 -7.45 1.47 -21.76
CA HIS A 127 -7.02 0.79 -20.53
C HIS A 127 -7.93 1.17 -19.35
N HIS A 128 -9.17 0.69 -19.38
CA HIS A 128 -10.20 1.01 -18.40
C HIS A 128 -9.84 0.74 -16.92
N PRO A 129 -8.97 -0.22 -16.52
CA PRO A 129 -8.63 -0.36 -15.10
C PRO A 129 -7.70 0.74 -14.57
N ILE A 130 -7.19 1.65 -15.43
CA ILE A 130 -6.26 2.71 -15.04
C ILE A 130 -7.00 4.04 -14.99
N LEU A 131 -7.03 4.67 -13.83
CA LEU A 131 -7.53 6.03 -13.66
C LEU A 131 -6.51 7.03 -14.23
N SER A 132 -6.98 7.98 -15.03
CA SER A 132 -6.17 9.08 -15.55
C SER A 132 -6.30 10.34 -14.73
N SER A 133 -7.51 10.63 -14.23
CA SER A 133 -7.79 11.80 -13.39
C SER A 133 -9.01 11.51 -12.51
N TYR A 134 -9.16 12.31 -11.45
CA TYR A 134 -10.38 12.36 -10.65
C TYR A 134 -10.66 13.80 -10.24
N THR A 135 -11.93 14.12 -9.98
CA THR A 135 -12.34 15.43 -9.46
C THR A 135 -13.46 15.23 -8.45
N LEU A 136 -13.21 15.67 -7.21
CA LEU A 136 -14.20 15.69 -6.16
C LEU A 136 -14.96 17.03 -6.20
N PRO A 137 -16.29 17.04 -6.36
CA PRO A 137 -17.05 18.28 -6.39
C PRO A 137 -17.05 18.96 -5.02
N SER A 138 -17.06 20.30 -5.00
CA SER A 138 -17.06 21.11 -3.77
C SER A 138 -18.36 21.02 -2.96
N SER A 139 -19.43 20.47 -3.54
CA SER A 139 -20.71 20.23 -2.90
C SER A 139 -21.20 18.83 -3.22
N LEU A 140 -21.78 18.14 -2.22
CA LEU A 140 -22.35 16.82 -2.42
C LEU A 140 -23.46 16.84 -3.49
N PRO A 141 -23.54 15.81 -4.35
CA PRO A 141 -24.65 15.69 -5.28
C PRO A 141 -25.98 15.59 -4.52
N PRO A 142 -27.10 16.08 -5.08
CA PRO A 142 -28.40 15.91 -4.47
C PRO A 142 -28.68 14.42 -4.30
N LYS A 143 -29.14 13.99 -3.12
CA LYS A 143 -29.53 12.60 -2.88
C LYS A 143 -30.59 12.20 -3.92
N SER A 144 -30.29 11.19 -4.75
CA SER A 144 -31.30 10.60 -5.62
C SER A 144 -32.41 10.03 -4.74
N ARG A 145 -33.65 10.45 -5.01
CA ARG A 145 -34.84 10.01 -4.30
C ARG A 145 -35.18 8.55 -4.59
#